data_AF-A0A0S8BV09-F1
#
_entry.id   AF-A0A0S8BV09-F1
#
_cell.length_a   1.000
_cell.length_b   1.000
_cell.length_c   1.000
_cell.angle_alpha   90.00
_cell.angle_beta   90.00
_cell.angle_gamma   90.00
#
_symmetry.space_group_name_H-M   'P 1'
#
loop_
_entity.id
_entity.type
_entity.pdbx_description
1 polymer ?
#
loop_
_entity_poly.entity_id
_entity_poly.type
_entity_poly.pdbx_seq_one_letter_code
_entity_poly.pdbx_strand_id
1 'polypeptide(L)'
;MVLPLVGISSVVGSEEDQENRSLASLAYLERVQKEKLSGRFNGLDTGYGPGRSLLVNRDVSPPRNSPDFPSDRTGPALVGSVMALLATFESANVLPPEGTSQANQLIHGLIQLQSALVKSQSSALNDYVSAVDSRFETESAALLQSIHQSGLTSKVLEALLFYDQKMPIWDQPAIVHIFQRYNLSRPDWQLIEQIFAKANAVFRAKRFSIHEAYEQWRSQMPGGR
;
A
#
# COMPACT_ATOMS: atom_id res chain seq x y z
N MET A 1 13.70 9.51 57.24
CA MET A 1 13.48 10.46 56.14
C MET A 1 13.16 9.63 54.90
N VAL A 2 12.02 9.87 54.25
CA VAL A 2 11.30 8.95 53.36
C VAL A 2 11.03 9.63 52.01
N LEU A 3 11.35 8.89 50.91
CA LEU A 3 10.91 8.99 49.49
C LEU A 3 11.39 10.16 48.58
N PRO A 4 11.33 10.04 47.21
CA PRO A 4 11.05 8.86 46.36
C PRO A 4 11.95 8.65 45.11
N LEU A 5 11.77 7.46 44.52
CA LEU A 5 12.10 7.00 43.16
C LEU A 5 11.52 7.89 42.05
N VAL A 6 12.26 8.04 40.95
CA VAL A 6 11.71 8.41 39.62
C VAL A 6 11.92 7.23 38.68
N GLY A 7 10.81 6.59 38.30
CA GLY A 7 10.75 5.56 37.28
C GLY A 7 10.79 6.18 35.89
N ILE A 8 11.62 5.60 35.03
CA ILE A 8 11.59 5.85 33.59
C ILE A 8 10.62 4.82 33.00
N SER A 9 9.40 5.24 32.72
CA SER A 9 8.45 4.45 31.94
C SER A 9 9.01 4.28 30.52
N SER A 10 9.46 3.07 30.21
CA SER A 10 9.63 2.62 28.84
C SER A 10 8.25 2.60 28.18
N VAL A 11 8.02 3.49 27.22
CA VAL A 11 6.90 3.38 26.29
C VAL A 11 7.25 2.23 25.35
N VAL A 12 6.90 1.02 25.77
CA VAL A 12 6.78 -0.15 24.90
C VAL A 12 5.52 0.08 24.06
N GLY A 13 5.69 0.72 22.90
CA GLY A 13 4.71 0.65 21.83
C GLY A 13 4.82 -0.75 21.23
N SER A 14 3.92 -1.63 21.64
CA SER A 14 3.93 -3.06 21.35
C SER A 14 4.03 -3.36 19.85
N GLU A 15 5.04 -4.14 19.44
CA GLU A 15 5.14 -4.75 18.11
C GLU A 15 3.84 -5.49 17.73
N GLU A 16 3.10 -6.01 18.72
CA GLU A 16 1.79 -6.64 18.56
C GLU A 16 0.72 -5.73 17.94
N ASP A 17 0.77 -4.40 18.15
CA ASP A 17 -0.20 -3.47 17.57
C ASP A 17 0.07 -3.20 16.09
N GLN A 18 1.34 -3.27 15.67
CA GLN A 18 1.72 -3.08 14.27
C GLN A 18 1.55 -4.38 13.46
N GLU A 19 1.80 -5.52 14.09
CA GLU A 19 1.53 -6.84 13.52
C GLU A 19 0.02 -7.09 13.41
N ASN A 20 -0.78 -6.76 14.43
CA ASN A 20 -2.25 -6.86 14.35
C ASN A 20 -2.86 -5.93 13.30
N ARG A 21 -2.31 -4.73 13.09
CA ARG A 21 -2.78 -3.82 12.01
C ARG A 21 -2.42 -4.33 10.62
N SER A 22 -1.26 -4.96 10.49
CA SER A 22 -0.80 -5.58 9.24
C SER A 22 -1.63 -6.83 8.93
N LEU A 23 -1.90 -7.68 9.93
CA LEU A 23 -2.74 -8.86 9.82
C LEU A 23 -4.21 -8.52 9.58
N ALA A 24 -4.75 -7.46 10.19
CA ALA A 24 -6.11 -6.99 9.91
C ALA A 24 -6.23 -6.43 8.48
N SER A 25 -5.19 -5.75 7.99
CA SER A 25 -5.13 -5.26 6.60
C SER A 25 -5.00 -6.42 5.61
N LEU A 26 -4.18 -7.43 5.93
CA LEU A 26 -4.04 -8.67 5.14
C LEU A 26 -5.34 -9.48 5.14
N ALA A 27 -5.99 -9.67 6.30
CA ALA A 27 -7.26 -10.37 6.39
C ALA A 27 -8.41 -9.63 5.69
N TYR A 28 -8.37 -8.30 5.68
CA TYR A 28 -9.28 -7.47 4.88
C TYR A 28 -8.98 -7.64 3.38
N LEU A 29 -7.72 -7.62 2.97
CA LEU A 29 -7.31 -7.81 1.59
C LEU A 29 -7.64 -9.22 1.07
N GLU A 30 -7.42 -10.26 1.88
CA GLU A 30 -7.83 -11.64 1.57
C GLU A 30 -9.35 -11.75 1.44
N ARG A 31 -10.13 -11.11 2.32
CA ARG A 31 -11.61 -11.11 2.20
C ARG A 31 -12.07 -10.39 0.94
N VAL A 32 -11.51 -9.23 0.62
CA VAL A 32 -11.90 -8.46 -0.58
C VAL A 32 -11.44 -9.15 -1.86
N GLN A 33 -10.26 -9.79 -1.87
CA GLN A 33 -9.84 -10.64 -2.98
C GLN A 33 -10.78 -11.83 -3.14
N LYS A 34 -11.13 -12.54 -2.04
CA LYS A 34 -12.03 -13.69 -2.08
C LYS A 34 -13.46 -13.33 -2.51
N GLU A 35 -13.98 -12.18 -2.09
CA GLU A 35 -15.30 -11.68 -2.52
C GLU A 35 -15.32 -11.29 -4.01
N LYS A 36 -14.25 -10.66 -4.53
CA LYS A 36 -14.19 -10.29 -5.96
C LYS A 36 -13.85 -11.46 -6.88
N LEU A 37 -13.07 -12.44 -6.41
CA LEU A 37 -12.73 -13.66 -7.14
C LEU A 37 -13.92 -14.65 -7.17
N SER A 38 -14.73 -14.71 -6.11
CA SER A 38 -15.95 -15.54 -6.10
C SER A 38 -17.11 -14.93 -6.89
N GLY A 39 -17.04 -13.63 -7.23
CA GLY A 39 -18.11 -12.88 -7.91
C GLY A 39 -17.96 -12.73 -9.43
N ARG A 40 -16.86 -13.15 -10.05
CA ARG A 40 -16.63 -12.99 -11.50
C ARG A 40 -16.72 -14.32 -12.24
N PHE A 41 -17.95 -14.82 -12.37
CA PHE A 41 -18.51 -15.42 -13.59
C PHE A 41 -19.97 -15.76 -13.34
N ASN A 42 -20.85 -14.75 -13.27
CA ASN A 42 -22.26 -14.87 -13.60
C ASN A 42 -22.91 -13.48 -13.68
N GLY A 43 -23.59 -13.20 -14.79
CA GLY A 43 -24.63 -12.18 -14.85
C GLY A 43 -24.23 -10.81 -15.40
N LEU A 44 -24.07 -10.73 -16.73
CA LEU A 44 -24.69 -9.61 -17.45
C LEU A 44 -26.20 -9.82 -17.35
N ASP A 45 -26.89 -9.11 -16.46
CA ASP A 45 -28.26 -8.68 -16.76
C ASP A 45 -28.71 -7.48 -15.92
N THR A 46 -29.53 -6.71 -16.60
CA THR A 46 -30.20 -5.44 -16.32
C THR A 46 -31.02 -5.34 -15.03
N GLY A 47 -31.28 -4.11 -14.55
CA GLY A 47 -32.39 -3.86 -13.63
C GLY A 47 -32.36 -2.56 -12.83
N TYR A 48 -32.90 -1.49 -13.41
CA TYR A 48 -33.37 -0.27 -12.72
C TYR A 48 -34.49 -0.58 -11.72
N GLY A 49 -34.56 0.13 -10.59
CA GLY A 49 -35.78 0.19 -9.75
C GLY A 49 -35.62 0.92 -8.40
N PRO A 50 -36.27 2.08 -8.17
CA PRO A 50 -36.20 2.85 -6.93
C PRO A 50 -37.34 2.47 -5.95
N GLY A 51 -37.07 2.51 -4.65
CA GLY A 51 -38.06 2.18 -3.61
C GLY A 51 -37.84 2.99 -2.33
N ARG A 52 -38.83 3.82 -2.01
CA ARG A 52 -38.91 4.82 -0.93
C ARG A 52 -39.60 4.21 0.30
N SER A 53 -39.22 4.67 1.50
CA SER A 53 -40.01 4.88 2.75
C SER A 53 -39.20 4.54 4.00
N LEU A 54 -39.36 5.08 5.21
CA LEU A 54 -39.87 6.31 5.84
C LEU A 54 -39.73 6.05 7.38
N LEU A 55 -39.61 7.11 8.19
CA LEU A 55 -39.84 7.18 9.67
C LEU A 55 -38.73 6.64 10.61
N VAL A 56 -38.49 7.09 11.85
CA VAL A 56 -38.74 8.29 12.68
C VAL A 56 -37.92 8.07 13.98
N ASN A 57 -37.33 9.14 14.52
CA ASN A 57 -36.87 9.44 15.91
C ASN A 57 -36.21 8.38 16.80
N ARG A 58 -35.02 8.73 17.32
CA ARG A 58 -34.88 9.05 18.76
C ARG A 58 -33.53 9.69 19.10
N ASP A 59 -33.62 10.89 19.68
CA ASP A 59 -32.57 11.51 20.50
C ASP A 59 -32.07 10.55 21.59
N VAL A 60 -30.80 10.23 21.54
CA VAL A 60 -29.99 9.80 22.68
C VAL A 60 -28.61 10.42 22.50
N SER A 61 -28.30 11.47 23.24
CA SER A 61 -26.92 11.97 23.39
C SER A 61 -26.22 11.20 24.51
N PRO A 62 -24.99 10.67 24.29
CA PRO A 62 -24.04 10.42 25.35
C PRO A 62 -22.99 11.53 25.42
N PRO A 63 -22.25 11.65 26.54
CA PRO A 63 -21.43 12.83 26.84
C PRO A 63 -20.21 12.95 25.91
N ARG A 64 -19.94 14.18 25.46
CA ARG A 64 -18.62 14.59 24.95
C ARG A 64 -17.62 14.48 26.10
N ASN A 65 -16.60 13.63 25.93
CA ASN A 65 -15.21 13.85 26.31
C ASN A 65 -14.38 12.57 26.08
N SER A 66 -13.82 12.45 24.88
CA SER A 66 -12.57 11.74 24.62
C SER A 66 -11.81 12.58 23.58
N PRO A 67 -10.51 12.86 23.76
CA PRO A 67 -9.74 13.55 22.73
C PRO A 67 -9.76 12.69 21.46
N ASP A 68 -10.23 13.28 20.36
CA ASP A 68 -10.14 12.72 19.02
C ASP A 68 -8.65 12.49 18.69
N PHE A 69 -8.16 11.30 18.96
CA PHE A 69 -7.04 10.77 18.20
C PHE A 69 -7.64 10.34 16.86
N PRO A 70 -7.29 10.98 15.73
CA PRO A 70 -7.75 10.50 14.43
C PRO A 70 -7.31 9.05 14.30
N SER A 71 -8.29 8.15 14.22
CA SER A 71 -8.07 6.75 13.92
C SER A 71 -7.37 6.71 12.57
N ASP A 72 -6.05 6.48 12.58
CA ASP A 72 -5.15 6.36 11.42
C ASP A 72 -5.49 5.09 10.62
N ARG A 73 -6.74 5.02 10.15
CA ARG A 73 -7.17 4.01 9.19
C ARG A 73 -6.46 4.35 7.90
N THR A 74 -5.62 3.44 7.42
CA THR A 74 -5.05 3.47 6.08
C THR A 74 -6.15 3.85 5.08
N GLY A 75 -6.02 5.03 4.48
CA GLY A 75 -7.07 5.59 3.64
C GLY A 75 -7.45 4.64 2.50
N PRO A 76 -8.73 4.59 2.06
CA PRO A 76 -9.18 3.70 1.00
C PRO A 76 -8.31 3.75 -0.27
N ALA A 77 -7.76 4.92 -0.60
CA ALA A 77 -6.88 5.12 -1.73
C ALA A 77 -5.56 4.32 -1.64
N LEU A 78 -4.96 4.25 -0.45
CA LEU A 78 -3.72 3.50 -0.21
C LEU A 78 -3.94 1.99 -0.35
N VAL A 79 -5.07 1.50 0.17
CA VAL A 79 -5.48 0.10 -0.01
C VAL A 79 -5.72 -0.19 -1.49
N GLY A 80 -6.46 0.69 -2.17
CA GLY A 80 -6.77 0.53 -3.58
C GLY A 80 -5.54 0.56 -4.50
N SER A 81 -4.49 1.29 -4.12
CA SER A 81 -3.21 1.34 -4.85
C SER A 81 -2.51 -0.02 -4.88
N VAL A 82 -2.35 -0.65 -3.70
CA VAL A 82 -1.73 -1.98 -3.60
C VAL A 82 -2.58 -3.05 -4.29
N MET A 83 -3.91 -3.00 -4.12
CA MET A 83 -4.81 -3.92 -4.80
C MET A 83 -4.73 -3.79 -6.33
N ALA A 84 -4.62 -2.57 -6.85
CA ALA A 84 -4.47 -2.34 -8.29
C ALA A 84 -3.14 -2.89 -8.83
N LEU A 85 -2.04 -2.78 -8.07
CA LEU A 85 -0.77 -3.43 -8.44
C LEU A 85 -0.91 -4.96 -8.51
N LEU A 86 -1.50 -5.57 -7.48
CA LEU A 86 -1.72 -7.02 -7.44
C LEU A 86 -2.58 -7.49 -8.63
N ALA A 87 -3.69 -6.80 -8.91
CA ALA A 87 -4.56 -7.12 -10.05
C ALA A 87 -3.85 -6.91 -11.41
N THR A 88 -2.93 -5.95 -11.50
CA THR A 88 -2.09 -5.73 -12.68
C THR A 88 -1.14 -6.90 -12.91
N PHE A 89 -0.50 -7.39 -11.84
CA PHE A 89 0.40 -8.55 -11.91
C PHE A 89 -0.37 -9.85 -12.22
N GLU A 90 -1.58 -9.99 -11.69
CA GLU A 90 -2.49 -11.09 -12.01
C GLU A 90 -2.87 -11.08 -13.49
N SER A 91 -3.18 -9.90 -14.06
CA SER A 91 -3.51 -9.74 -15.48
C SER A 91 -2.35 -10.09 -16.42
N ALA A 92 -1.11 -10.01 -15.92
CA ALA A 92 0.07 -10.49 -16.61
C ALA A 92 0.36 -11.99 -16.38
N ASN A 93 -0.40 -12.65 -15.50
CA ASN A 93 -0.23 -14.04 -15.08
C ASN A 93 1.18 -14.32 -14.51
N VAL A 94 1.69 -13.38 -13.70
CA VAL A 94 3.04 -13.48 -13.11
C VAL A 94 3.05 -13.65 -11.59
N LEU A 95 1.87 -13.57 -10.95
CA LEU A 95 1.77 -13.74 -9.51
C LEU A 95 2.22 -15.16 -9.11
N PRO A 96 2.92 -15.30 -7.96
CA PRO A 96 3.12 -16.60 -7.34
C PRO A 96 1.76 -17.26 -7.05
N PRO A 97 1.69 -18.60 -7.01
CA PRO A 97 0.44 -19.29 -6.69
C PRO A 97 -0.12 -18.86 -5.34
N GLU A 98 -1.44 -18.69 -5.27
CA GLU A 98 -2.14 -18.29 -4.04
C GLU A 98 -1.85 -19.27 -2.89
N GLY A 99 -1.77 -18.74 -1.67
CA GLY A 99 -1.47 -19.52 -0.46
C GLY A 99 0.00 -19.96 -0.31
N THR A 100 0.87 -19.63 -1.27
CA THR A 100 2.32 -19.86 -1.12
C THR A 100 2.98 -18.80 -0.25
N SER A 101 4.10 -19.15 0.38
CA SER A 101 4.92 -18.20 1.14
C SER A 101 5.37 -17.02 0.27
N GLN A 102 5.64 -17.26 -1.01
CA GLN A 102 6.06 -16.23 -1.96
C GLN A 102 4.92 -15.25 -2.29
N ALA A 103 3.67 -15.71 -2.41
CA ALA A 103 2.52 -14.82 -2.59
C ALA A 103 2.33 -13.91 -1.36
N ASN A 104 2.40 -14.49 -0.15
CA ASN A 104 2.30 -13.73 1.10
C ASN A 104 3.43 -12.71 1.23
N GLN A 105 4.66 -13.10 0.83
CA GLN A 105 5.82 -12.24 0.81
C GLN A 105 5.64 -11.04 -0.12
N LEU A 106 5.11 -11.25 -1.33
CA LEU A 106 4.85 -10.16 -2.27
C LEU A 106 3.84 -9.16 -1.71
N ILE A 107 2.72 -9.65 -1.17
CA ILE A 107 1.68 -8.80 -0.59
C ILE A 107 2.25 -8.01 0.58
N HIS A 108 2.96 -8.68 1.49
CA HIS A 108 3.63 -8.05 2.62
C HIS A 108 4.60 -6.96 2.16
N GLY A 109 5.51 -7.28 1.23
CA GLY A 109 6.49 -6.35 0.71
C GLY A 109 5.87 -5.08 0.11
N LEU A 110 4.80 -5.21 -0.67
CA LEU A 110 4.10 -4.05 -1.26
C LEU A 110 3.45 -3.15 -0.18
N ILE A 111 2.83 -3.76 0.83
CA ILE A 111 2.20 -3.03 1.94
C ILE A 111 3.27 -2.29 2.76
N GLN A 112 4.38 -2.95 3.07
CA GLN A 112 5.46 -2.36 3.84
C GLN A 112 6.20 -1.27 3.07
N LEU A 113 6.45 -1.47 1.78
CA LEU A 113 7.02 -0.45 0.91
C LEU A 113 6.13 0.80 0.86
N GLN A 114 4.81 0.63 0.64
CA GLN A 114 3.88 1.76 0.68
C GLN A 114 3.89 2.45 2.04
N SER A 115 3.90 1.68 3.14
CA SER A 115 3.92 2.23 4.49
C SER A 115 5.19 3.03 4.74
N ALA A 116 6.36 2.53 4.31
CA ALA A 116 7.62 3.24 4.41
C ALA A 116 7.58 4.56 3.63
N LEU A 117 7.08 4.54 2.40
CA LEU A 117 7.02 5.73 1.55
C LEU A 117 6.01 6.78 2.05
N VAL A 118 4.87 6.37 2.59
CA VAL A 118 3.80 7.29 2.99
C VAL A 118 3.97 7.80 4.42
N LYS A 119 4.47 6.96 5.33
CA LYS A 119 4.50 7.25 6.78
C LYS A 119 5.87 7.65 7.31
N SER A 120 6.94 7.40 6.58
CA SER A 120 8.28 7.77 7.05
C SER A 120 8.44 9.30 7.04
N GLN A 121 9.01 9.83 8.12
CA GLN A 121 9.43 11.23 8.22
C GLN A 121 10.94 11.40 8.01
N SER A 122 11.61 10.37 7.48
CA SER A 122 13.06 10.37 7.31
C SER A 122 13.48 11.27 6.14
N SER A 123 14.37 12.22 6.42
CA SER A 123 14.98 13.05 5.37
C SER A 123 15.72 12.21 4.35
N ALA A 124 16.44 11.15 4.76
CA ALA A 124 17.18 10.29 3.83
C ALA A 124 16.26 9.61 2.80
N LEU A 125 15.08 9.14 3.20
CA LEU A 125 14.13 8.54 2.26
C LEU A 125 13.51 9.60 1.34
N ASN A 126 13.19 10.77 1.88
CA ASN A 126 12.67 11.88 1.07
C ASN A 126 13.70 12.38 0.05
N ASP A 127 14.97 12.45 0.44
CA ASP A 127 16.09 12.81 -0.44
C ASP A 127 16.27 11.77 -1.54
N TYR A 128 16.19 10.47 -1.20
CA TYR A 128 16.23 9.39 -2.19
C TYR A 128 15.07 9.50 -3.19
N VAL A 129 13.83 9.66 -2.72
CA VAL A 129 12.66 9.84 -3.59
C VAL A 129 12.76 11.12 -4.43
N SER A 130 13.30 12.20 -3.86
CA SER A 130 13.52 13.45 -4.61
C SER A 130 14.58 13.27 -5.71
N ALA A 131 15.61 12.46 -5.45
CA ALA A 131 16.64 12.13 -6.42
C ALA A 131 16.13 11.19 -7.53
N VAL A 132 15.18 10.30 -7.21
CA VAL A 132 14.40 9.55 -8.20
C VAL A 132 13.68 10.53 -9.11
N ASP A 133 12.85 11.44 -8.56
CA ASP A 133 12.02 12.38 -9.33
C ASP A 133 12.83 13.31 -10.24
N SER A 134 13.93 13.87 -9.71
CA SER A 134 14.84 14.77 -10.44
C SER A 134 15.48 14.12 -11.69
N ARG A 135 15.50 12.79 -11.77
CA ARG A 135 16.04 12.04 -12.92
C ARG A 135 14.99 11.71 -13.98
N PHE A 136 13.70 11.85 -13.67
CA PHE A 136 12.58 11.60 -14.58
C PHE A 136 11.99 12.91 -15.16
N GLU A 137 12.76 14.01 -15.13
CA GLU A 137 12.39 15.35 -15.64
C GLU A 137 11.03 15.86 -15.14
N THR A 138 10.60 15.35 -13.98
CA THR A 138 9.36 15.71 -13.31
C THR A 138 9.75 16.54 -12.09
N GLU A 139 9.02 17.65 -11.85
CA GLU A 139 9.31 18.55 -10.71
C GLU A 139 9.30 17.75 -9.40
N SER A 140 10.40 17.77 -8.63
CA SER A 140 10.69 16.88 -7.48
C SER A 140 9.62 16.82 -6.37
N ALA A 141 8.71 17.81 -6.34
CA ALA A 141 7.58 17.85 -5.43
C ALA A 141 6.43 16.91 -5.86
N ALA A 142 6.33 16.60 -7.16
CA ALA A 142 5.22 15.88 -7.74
C ALA A 142 5.23 14.39 -7.35
N LEU A 143 6.40 13.72 -7.28
CA LEU A 143 6.46 12.31 -6.92
C LEU A 143 6.14 12.08 -5.44
N LEU A 144 6.74 12.86 -4.54
CA LEU A 144 6.44 12.78 -3.10
C LEU A 144 4.97 13.09 -2.82
N GLN A 145 4.43 14.14 -3.43
CA GLN A 145 3.02 14.48 -3.28
C GLN A 145 2.10 13.38 -3.84
N SER A 146 2.45 12.80 -4.99
CA SER A 146 1.72 11.68 -5.59
C SER A 146 1.70 10.46 -4.68
N ILE A 147 2.83 10.12 -4.04
CA ILE A 147 2.92 9.03 -3.06
C ILE A 147 1.98 9.27 -1.88
N HIS A 148 1.99 10.46 -1.28
CA HIS A 148 1.12 10.75 -0.15
C HIS A 148 -0.37 10.76 -0.51
N GLN A 149 -0.73 11.19 -1.73
CA GLN A 149 -2.12 11.28 -2.17
C GLN A 149 -2.69 9.97 -2.71
N SER A 150 -1.89 9.23 -3.47
CA SER A 150 -2.35 8.11 -4.29
C SER A 150 -1.74 6.77 -3.88
N GLY A 151 -0.70 6.78 -3.03
CA GLY A 151 0.00 5.58 -2.58
C GLY A 151 1.06 5.10 -3.57
N LEU A 152 1.41 3.82 -3.45
CA LEU A 152 2.37 3.15 -4.32
C LEU A 152 1.72 2.82 -5.67
N THR A 153 1.87 3.71 -6.65
CA THR A 153 1.39 3.49 -8.03
C THR A 153 2.38 2.68 -8.87
N SER A 154 1.94 2.18 -10.02
CA SER A 154 2.84 1.49 -10.97
C SER A 154 3.98 2.38 -11.47
N LYS A 155 3.74 3.69 -11.66
CA LYS A 155 4.76 4.66 -12.07
C LYS A 155 5.77 4.94 -10.96
N VAL A 156 5.30 5.11 -9.73
CA VAL A 156 6.17 5.28 -8.56
C VAL A 156 7.05 4.03 -8.39
N LEU A 157 6.45 2.84 -8.46
CA LEU A 157 7.19 1.60 -8.32
C LEU A 157 8.24 1.45 -9.43
N GLU A 158 7.89 1.70 -10.69
CA GLU A 158 8.85 1.64 -11.79
C GLU A 158 10.00 2.64 -11.58
N ALA A 159 9.70 3.87 -11.17
CA ALA A 159 10.70 4.90 -10.96
C ALA A 159 11.71 4.51 -9.86
N LEU A 160 11.22 3.95 -8.75
CA LEU A 160 12.07 3.44 -7.67
C LEU A 160 12.94 2.27 -8.13
N LEU A 161 12.36 1.28 -8.82
CA LEU A 161 13.08 0.11 -9.33
C LEU A 161 14.14 0.50 -10.37
N PHE A 162 13.83 1.46 -11.25
CA PHE A 162 14.79 1.93 -12.24
C PHE A 162 15.93 2.72 -11.61
N TYR A 163 15.64 3.53 -10.59
CA TYR A 163 16.67 4.29 -9.90
C TYR A 163 17.58 3.39 -9.04
N ASP A 164 17.03 2.31 -8.46
CA ASP A 164 17.79 1.28 -7.74
C ASP A 164 18.91 0.65 -8.57
N GLN A 165 18.72 0.51 -9.89
CA GLN A 165 19.79 0.02 -10.80
C GLN A 165 21.01 0.95 -10.87
N LYS A 166 20.83 2.24 -10.57
CA LYS A 166 21.90 3.24 -10.59
C LYS A 166 22.46 3.51 -9.19
N MET A 167 21.57 3.57 -8.21
CA MET A 167 21.86 3.83 -6.80
C MET A 167 21.17 2.77 -5.96
N PRO A 168 21.83 1.61 -5.74
CA PRO A 168 21.23 0.50 -5.03
C PRO A 168 20.74 0.93 -3.63
N ILE A 169 19.46 0.76 -3.38
CA ILE A 169 18.76 1.16 -2.16
C ILE A 169 19.29 0.39 -0.95
N TRP A 170 19.72 -0.85 -1.18
CA TRP A 170 20.30 -1.74 -0.17
C TRP A 170 21.77 -1.47 0.15
N ASP A 171 22.45 -0.64 -0.65
CA ASP A 171 23.83 -0.21 -0.38
C ASP A 171 23.87 1.11 0.41
N GLN A 172 22.69 1.67 0.74
CA GLN A 172 22.55 2.91 1.50
C GLN A 172 22.09 2.62 2.94
N PRO A 173 23.00 2.65 3.94
CA PRO A 173 22.67 2.23 5.30
C PRO A 173 21.50 3.01 5.93
N ALA A 174 21.38 4.30 5.60
CA ALA A 174 20.29 5.15 6.07
C ALA A 174 18.92 4.66 5.56
N ILE A 175 18.84 4.22 4.30
CA ILE A 175 17.59 3.71 3.71
C ILE A 175 17.28 2.31 4.24
N VAL A 176 18.29 1.44 4.32
CA VAL A 176 18.16 0.09 4.87
C VAL A 176 17.56 0.11 6.27
N HIS A 177 18.05 0.98 7.15
CA HIS A 177 17.53 1.09 8.52
C HIS A 177 16.06 1.52 8.55
N ILE A 178 15.63 2.38 7.62
CA ILE A 178 14.22 2.78 7.50
C ILE A 178 13.39 1.59 7.03
N PHE A 179 13.81 0.89 5.98
CA PHE A 179 13.09 -0.26 5.45
C PHE A 179 12.95 -1.38 6.48
N GLN A 180 13.99 -1.65 7.26
CA GLN A 180 13.94 -2.59 8.38
C GLN A 180 12.90 -2.19 9.43
N ARG A 181 12.76 -0.90 9.77
CA ARG A 181 11.72 -0.41 10.70
C ARG A 181 10.30 -0.66 10.19
N TYR A 182 10.12 -0.68 8.87
CA TYR A 182 8.86 -1.01 8.23
C TYR A 182 8.76 -2.49 7.84
N ASN A 183 9.64 -3.36 8.36
CA ASN A 183 9.66 -4.80 8.04
C ASN A 183 9.82 -5.12 6.54
N LEU A 184 10.43 -4.21 5.77
CA LEU A 184 10.78 -4.47 4.38
C LEU A 184 12.20 -5.05 4.32
N SER A 185 12.33 -6.23 3.75
CA SER A 185 13.62 -6.93 3.60
C SER A 185 14.13 -6.90 2.15
N ARG A 186 15.44 -7.17 1.97
CA ARG A 186 16.02 -7.30 0.63
C ARG A 186 15.36 -8.40 -0.22
N PRO A 187 15.04 -9.59 0.34
CA PRO A 187 14.25 -10.58 -0.39
C PRO A 187 12.89 -10.06 -0.86
N ASP A 188 12.18 -9.25 -0.06
CA ASP A 188 10.89 -8.69 -0.45
C ASP A 188 11.05 -7.75 -1.65
N TRP A 189 12.05 -6.87 -1.59
CA TRP A 189 12.38 -5.96 -2.69
C TRP A 189 12.73 -6.71 -3.98
N GLN A 190 13.59 -7.72 -3.89
CA GLN A 190 13.99 -8.54 -5.03
C GLN A 190 12.79 -9.30 -5.64
N LEU A 191 11.85 -9.74 -4.82
CA LEU A 191 10.63 -10.37 -5.31
C LEU A 191 9.75 -9.35 -6.05
N ILE A 192 9.54 -8.16 -5.47
CA ILE A 192 8.77 -7.08 -6.12
C ILE A 192 9.39 -6.71 -7.47
N GLU A 193 10.70 -6.52 -7.52
CA GLU A 193 11.45 -6.22 -8.75
C GLU A 193 11.22 -7.30 -9.82
N GLN A 194 11.38 -8.57 -9.45
CA GLN A 194 11.19 -9.69 -10.38
C GLN A 194 9.76 -9.77 -10.93
N ILE A 195 8.76 -9.60 -10.07
CA ILE A 195 7.34 -9.64 -10.48
C ILE A 195 7.03 -8.46 -11.39
N PHE A 196 7.49 -7.25 -11.04
CA PHE A 196 7.28 -6.06 -11.86
C PHE A 196 7.93 -6.21 -13.24
N ALA A 197 9.18 -6.66 -13.30
CA ALA A 197 9.91 -6.86 -14.56
C ALA A 197 9.21 -7.89 -15.47
N LYS A 198 8.74 -9.02 -14.91
CA LYS A 198 7.97 -10.03 -15.65
C LYS A 198 6.66 -9.45 -16.17
N ALA A 199 5.90 -8.73 -15.33
CA ALA A 199 4.65 -8.09 -15.74
C ALA A 199 4.88 -7.08 -16.88
N ASN A 200 5.88 -6.21 -16.74
CA ASN A 200 6.20 -5.20 -17.74
C ASN A 200 6.59 -5.84 -19.08
N ALA A 201 7.36 -6.94 -19.05
CA ALA A 201 7.70 -7.70 -20.26
C ALA A 201 6.44 -8.28 -20.95
N VAL A 202 5.51 -8.85 -20.20
CA VAL A 202 4.25 -9.40 -20.74
C VAL A 202 3.40 -8.29 -21.37
N PHE A 203 3.24 -7.15 -20.70
CA PHE A 203 2.46 -6.03 -21.23
C PHE A 203 3.10 -5.41 -22.48
N ARG A 204 4.43 -5.22 -22.47
CA ARG A 204 5.18 -4.76 -23.66
C ARG A 204 5.01 -5.70 -24.84
N ALA A 205 5.06 -7.01 -24.63
CA ALA A 205 4.83 -8.00 -25.69
C ALA A 205 3.40 -7.89 -26.29
N LYS A 206 2.42 -7.51 -25.47
CA LYS A 206 1.03 -7.23 -25.88
C LYS A 206 0.84 -5.81 -26.46
N ARG A 207 1.90 -5.02 -26.60
CA ARG A 207 1.86 -3.59 -26.97
C ARG A 207 0.90 -2.76 -26.10
N PHE A 208 0.83 -3.10 -24.81
CA PHE A 208 0.01 -2.42 -23.83
C PHE A 208 0.91 -1.88 -22.71
N SER A 209 0.54 -0.75 -22.10
CA SER A 209 1.31 -0.21 -20.99
C SER A 209 0.91 -0.88 -19.67
N ILE A 210 1.90 -1.28 -18.87
CA ILE A 210 1.65 -1.73 -17.49
C ILE A 210 0.97 -0.64 -16.65
N HIS A 211 1.23 0.63 -16.95
CA HIS A 211 0.60 1.75 -16.26
C HIS A 211 -0.86 1.93 -16.65
N GLU A 212 -1.21 1.74 -17.92
CA GLU A 212 -2.60 1.76 -18.37
C GLU A 212 -3.40 0.61 -17.74
N ALA A 213 -2.81 -0.58 -17.68
CA ALA A 213 -3.38 -1.72 -16.96
C ALA A 213 -3.63 -1.39 -15.48
N TYR A 214 -2.65 -0.76 -14.84
CA TYR A 214 -2.76 -0.31 -13.46
C TYR A 214 -3.89 0.70 -13.26
N GLU A 215 -3.99 1.74 -14.09
CA GLU A 215 -5.06 2.74 -13.97
C GLU A 215 -6.45 2.13 -14.21
N GLN A 216 -6.57 1.18 -15.15
CA GLN A 216 -7.80 0.43 -15.38
C GLN A 216 -8.25 -0.34 -14.13
N TRP A 217 -7.32 -0.97 -13.41
CA TRP A 217 -7.64 -1.61 -12.15
C TRP A 217 -7.91 -0.59 -11.05
N ARG A 218 -7.11 0.48 -10.97
CA ARG A 218 -7.18 1.48 -9.91
C ARG A 218 -8.55 2.16 -9.83
N SER A 219 -9.16 2.46 -10.96
CA SER A 219 -10.52 3.02 -11.05
C SER A 219 -11.61 2.09 -10.49
N GLN A 220 -11.36 0.77 -10.44
CA GLN A 220 -12.26 -0.25 -9.89
C GLN A 220 -11.99 -0.58 -8.41
N MET A 221 -10.97 0.04 -7.81
CA MET A 221 -10.53 -0.20 -6.43
C MET A 221 -10.98 0.92 -5.48
N PRO A 222 -11.03 0.67 -4.15
CA PRO A 222 -11.38 1.69 -3.17
C PRO A 222 -10.52 2.97 -3.31
N GLY A 223 -11.17 4.13 -3.18
CA GLY A 223 -10.52 5.43 -3.40
C GLY A 223 -9.97 5.64 -4.82
N GLY A 224 -10.43 4.85 -5.81
CA GLY A 224 -10.13 5.03 -7.23
C GLY A 224 -10.79 6.27 -7.79
N ARG A 225 -10.15 6.87 -8.79
CA ARG A 225 -10.70 7.96 -9.60
C ARG A 225 -11.02 7.44 -10.98
#